data_AF-A0A524KN28-F1
#
_entry.id   AF-A0A524KN28-F1
#
_cell.length_a   1.000
_cell.length_b   1.000
_cell.length_c   1.000
_cell.angle_alpha   90.00
_cell.angle_beta   90.00
_cell.angle_gamma   90.00
#
_symmetry.space_group_name_H-M   'P 1'
#
loop_
_entity.id
_entity.type
_entity.pdbx_description
1 polymer ?
#
loop_
_entity_poly.entity_id
_entity_poly.type
_entity_poly.pdbx_seq_one_letter_code
_entity_poly.pdbx_strand_id
1 'polypeptide(L)' 'MPAKLLAREIKALVFDQYGTIVDMQGGLVAAVTPFLRDKGWDGNPNSFVTWWRRTHFENSMIDALCGRGHTPYRE' A
#
# COMPACT_ATOMS: atom_id res chain seq x y z
N MET A 1 13.57 -0.51 -28.84
CA MET A 1 14.79 -1.30 -28.53
C MET A 1 14.39 -2.75 -28.26
N PRO A 2 15.07 -3.75 -28.84
CA PRO A 2 14.74 -5.16 -28.59
C PRO A 2 15.05 -5.56 -27.14
N ALA A 3 14.21 -6.41 -26.53
CA ALA A 3 14.39 -6.87 -25.14
C ALA A 3 15.76 -7.52 -24.89
N LYS A 4 16.30 -8.24 -25.89
CA LYS A 4 17.65 -8.84 -25.84
C LYS A 4 18.77 -7.80 -25.73
N LEU A 5 18.58 -6.59 -26.28
CA LEU A 5 19.56 -5.51 -26.17
C LEU A 5 19.57 -4.94 -24.73
N LEU A 6 18.39 -4.71 -24.17
CA LEU A 6 18.20 -4.18 -22.82
C LEU A 6 18.75 -5.13 -21.74
N ALA A 7 18.52 -6.44 -21.90
CA ALA A 7 19.01 -7.45 -20.97
C ALA A 7 20.55 -7.56 -20.91
N ARG A 8 21.26 -7.11 -21.95
CA ARG A 8 22.73 -7.10 -21.96
C ARG A 8 23.31 -5.98 -21.08
N GLU A 9 22.61 -4.85 -21.01
CA GLU A 9 23.07 -3.62 -20.38
C GLU A 9 22.56 -3.47 -18.94
N ILE A 10 21.32 -3.86 -18.66
CA ILE A 10 20.71 -3.76 -17.34
C ILE A 10 21.30 -4.82 -16.39
N LYS A 11 21.79 -4.39 -15.22
CA LYS A 11 22.39 -5.27 -14.20
C LYS A 11 21.46 -5.57 -13.02
N ALA A 12 20.49 -4.70 -12.78
CA ALA A 12 19.53 -4.85 -11.69
C ALA A 12 18.16 -4.34 -12.15
N LEU A 13 17.11 -5.04 -11.70
CA LEU A 13 15.73 -4.61 -11.80
C LEU A 13 15.22 -4.44 -10.38
N VAL A 14 14.80 -3.22 -10.05
CA VAL A 14 14.18 -2.91 -8.76
C VAL A 14 12.69 -2.75 -9.02
N PHE A 15 11.90 -3.46 -8.23
CA PHE A 15 10.45 -3.40 -8.32
C PHE A 15 9.92 -2.68 -7.10
N ASP A 16 8.97 -1.79 -7.33
CA ASP A 16 8.06 -1.43 -6.25
C ASP A 16 7.38 -2.70 -5.72
N GLN A 17 7.14 -2.78 -4.42
CA GLN A 17 6.64 -4.00 -3.81
C GLN A 17 5.11 -4.05 -3.88
N TYR A 18 4.44 -3.00 -3.40
CA TYR A 18 3.02 -3.02 -3.09
C TYR A 18 2.16 -2.67 -4.31
N GLY A 19 1.40 -3.64 -4.80
CA GLY A 19 0.58 -3.50 -6.01
C GLY A 19 1.32 -3.82 -7.31
N THR A 20 2.65 -3.97 -7.26
CA THR A 20 3.47 -4.47 -8.37
C THR A 20 3.84 -5.95 -8.18
N ILE A 21 4.39 -6.32 -7.01
CA ILE A 21 4.76 -7.71 -6.69
C ILE A 21 3.71 -8.39 -5.81
N VAL A 22 3.18 -7.67 -4.81
CA VAL A 22 2.21 -8.25 -3.87
C VAL A 22 0.82 -7.64 -4.05
N ASP A 23 -0.21 -8.48 -3.96
CA ASP A 23 -1.61 -8.03 -3.84
C ASP A 23 -1.87 -7.52 -2.42
N MET A 24 -1.49 -6.27 -2.19
CA MET A 24 -1.69 -5.60 -0.92
C MET A 24 -3.18 -5.40 -0.61
N GLN A 25 -4.04 -5.22 -1.61
CA GLN A 25 -5.47 -4.98 -1.36
C GLN A 25 -6.14 -6.25 -0.86
N GLY A 26 -6.02 -7.36 -1.59
CA GLY A 26 -6.60 -8.64 -1.20
C GLY A 26 -6.04 -9.13 0.14
N GLY A 27 -4.72 -9.02 0.33
CA GLY A 27 -4.07 -9.42 1.58
C GLY A 27 -4.57 -8.65 2.81
N LEU A 28 -4.66 -7.32 2.71
CA LEU A 28 -5.18 -6.50 3.81
C LEU A 28 -6.67 -6.75 4.07
N VAL A 29 -7.48 -6.91 3.02
CA VAL A 29 -8.91 -7.23 3.17
C VAL A 29 -9.08 -8.55 3.91
N ALA A 30 -8.34 -9.59 3.54
CA ALA A 30 -8.38 -10.88 4.22
C ALA A 30 -7.95 -10.76 5.70
N ALA A 31 -6.93 -9.96 5.98
CA ALA A 31 -6.40 -9.78 7.34
C ALA A 31 -7.37 -9.02 8.27
N VAL A 32 -8.03 -7.95 7.79
CA VAL A 32 -8.90 -7.12 8.64
C VAL A 32 -10.32 -7.64 8.77
N THR A 33 -10.78 -8.46 7.82
CA THR A 33 -12.18 -8.95 7.82
C THR A 33 -12.58 -9.66 9.12
N PRO A 34 -11.77 -10.56 9.72
CA PRO A 34 -12.09 -11.18 11.00
C PRO A 34 -12.22 -10.14 12.12
N PHE A 35 -11.29 -9.19 12.21
CA PHE A 35 -11.32 -8.14 13.22
C PHE A 35 -12.58 -7.27 13.12
N LEU A 36 -12.95 -6.85 11.90
CA LEU A 36 -14.14 -6.03 11.68
C LEU A 36 -15.43 -6.79 12.05
N ARG A 37 -15.49 -8.09 11.73
CA ARG A 37 -16.59 -8.96 12.12
C ARG A 37 -16.70 -9.09 13.64
N ASP A 38 -15.60 -9.32 14.33
CA ASP A 38 -15.56 -9.46 15.79
C ASP A 38 -15.96 -8.16 16.51
N LYS A 39 -15.78 -7.01 15.85
CA LYS A 39 -16.25 -5.70 16.32
C LYS A 39 -17.73 -5.43 16.00
N GLY A 40 -18.42 -6.34 15.33
CA GLY A 40 -19.81 -6.17 14.92
C GLY A 40 -20.00 -5.10 13.83
N TRP A 41 -18.96 -4.78 13.07
CA TRP A 41 -19.06 -3.83 11.97
C TRP A 41 -19.67 -4.51 10.73
N ASP A 42 -20.68 -3.89 10.14
CA ASP A 42 -21.50 -4.43 9.04
C ASP A 42 -21.12 -3.86 7.65
N GLY A 43 -20.15 -2.95 7.60
CA GLY A 43 -19.68 -2.36 6.36
C GLY A 43 -18.83 -3.30 5.49
N ASN A 44 -18.40 -2.80 4.32
CA ASN A 44 -17.58 -3.55 3.37
C ASN A 44 -16.08 -3.46 3.72
N PRO A 45 -15.38 -4.55 4.08
CA PRO A 45 -13.96 -4.53 4.42
C PRO A 45 -13.07 -4.00 3.29
N ASN A 46 -13.44 -4.20 2.03
CA ASN A 46 -12.71 -3.63 0.90
C ASN A 46 -12.76 -2.10 0.88
N SER A 47 -13.91 -1.52 1.23
CA SER A 47 -14.05 -0.07 1.36
C SER A 47 -13.21 0.45 2.52
N PHE A 48 -13.20 -0.24 3.66
CA PHE A 48 -12.34 0.11 4.80
C PHE A 48 -10.86 0.16 4.42
N VAL A 49 -10.35 -0.90 3.79
CA VAL A 49 -8.95 -0.97 3.36
C VAL A 49 -8.62 0.11 2.32
N THR A 50 -9.55 0.40 1.40
CA THR A 50 -9.37 1.47 0.41
C THR A 50 -9.16 2.83 1.08
N TRP A 51 -9.99 3.16 2.07
CA TRP A 51 -9.85 4.42 2.81
C TRP A 51 -8.58 4.45 3.65
N TRP A 52 -8.30 3.37 4.38
CA TRP A 52 -7.09 3.27 5.20
C TRP A 52 -5.83 3.51 4.37
N ARG A 53 -5.71 2.84 3.21
CA ARG A 53 -4.56 3.01 2.32
C ARG A 53 -4.42 4.41 1.76
N ARG A 54 -5.54 5.08 1.42
CA ARG A 54 -5.52 6.47 0.95
C ARG A 54 -4.97 7.41 2.02
N THR A 55 -5.50 7.31 3.24
CA THR A 55 -5.06 8.15 4.36
C THR A 55 -3.61 7.86 4.75
N HIS A 56 -3.20 6.58 4.76
CA HIS A 56 -1.81 6.22 5.05
C HIS A 56 -0.84 6.76 4.01
N PHE A 57 -1.17 6.66 2.71
CA PHE A 57 -0.33 7.16 1.64
C PHE A 57 -0.18 8.68 1.68
N GLU A 58 -1.28 9.41 1.92
CA GLU A 58 -1.27 10.87 2.07
C GLU A 58 -0.33 11.31 3.21
N ASN A 59 -0.49 10.73 4.39
CA ASN A 59 0.36 11.05 5.54
C ASN A 59 1.83 10.69 5.29
N SER A 60 2.10 9.52 4.70
CA SER A 60 3.47 9.07 4.42
C SER A 60 4.16 9.95 3.37
N MET A 61 3.41 10.46 2.38
CA MET A 61 3.93 11.40 1.39
C MET A 61 4.27 12.76 2.01
N ILE A 62 3.44 13.26 2.93
CA ILE A 62 3.71 14.48 3.69
C ILE A 62 5.00 14.31 4.49
N ASP A 63 5.16 13.19 5.19
CA ASP A 63 6.34 12.90 6.01
C ASP A 63 7.63 12.84 5.18
N ALA A 64 7.57 12.15 4.03
CA ALA A 64 8.70 12.01 3.12
C ALA A 64 9.12 13.36 2.50
N LEU A 65 8.17 14.25 2.22
CA LEU A 65 8.44 15.54 1.55
C LEU A 65 8.81 16.65 2.53
N CYS A 66 8.22 16.67 3.73
CA CYS A 66 8.43 17.76 4.68
C CYS A 66 9.67 17.55 5.57
N GLY A 67 10.17 16.32 5.72
CA GLY A 67 11.36 16.02 6.53
C GLY A 67 11.21 16.34 8.02
N ARG A 68 9.98 16.48 8.51
CA ARG A 68 9.65 16.88 9.90
C ARG A 68 9.29 15.72 10.84
N GLY A 69 9.49 14.48 10.41
CA GLY A 69 9.07 13.28 11.15
C GLY A 69 7.62 12.88 10.84
N HIS A 70 7.07 11.95 11.63
CA HIS A 70 5.78 11.31 11.37
C HIS A 70 4.58 12.24 11.61
N THR A 71 3.69 12.39 10.63
CA THR A 71 2.43 13.14 10.74
C THR A 71 1.44 12.35 11.59
N PRO A 72 1.00 12.86 12.75
CA PRO A 72 0.06 12.15 13.62
C PRO A 72 -1.24 11.81 12.90
N TYR A 73 -1.84 10.67 13.24
CA TYR A 73 -3.20 10.36 12.80
C TYR A 73 -4.18 11.37 13.41
N ARG A 74 -5.17 11.83 12.63
CA ARG A 74 -6.22 12.72 13.13
C ARG A 74 -7.08 11.95 14.14
N GLU A 75 -7.40 12.60 15.25
CA GLU A 75 -8.34 12.12 16.29
C GLU A 75 -9.78 12.12 15.79
#